data_AF-A0A1J3GRK1-F1
#
_entry.id   AF-A0A1J3GRK1-F1
#
_cell.length_a   1.000
_cell.length_b   1.000
_cell.length_c   1.000
_cell.angle_alpha   90.00
_cell.angle_beta   90.00
_cell.angle_gamma   90.00
#
_symmetry.space_group_name_H-M   'P 1'
#
loop_
_entity.id
_entity.type
_entity.pdbx_description
1 polymer ?
#
loop_
_entity_poly.entity_id
_entity_poly.type
_entity_poly.pdbx_seq_one_letter_code
_entity_poly.pdbx_strand_id
1 'polypeptide(L)'
;MAVTKIYIVYYSLHGHVETMAREVLRGANAVPDVEATLWQVPETLPEKILEKVKAAPRPDDVTEIRPEQLAEADGFMFGFPSRFGVMASQVMTFFDNTNDLWTSQALAGKPAGIFWSTGFHGGGQELTALTAVTKLAHHGMIFVPLGYTFGKGMYEMGEVKGGSPYGSGTYAADGSREPTELEIQQANYHGKYFAGIAKKLKKR
;
A
#
# COMPACT_ATOMS: atom_id res chain seq x y z
N MET A 1 1.76 17.89 20.30
CA MET A 1 0.56 17.09 19.95
C MET A 1 0.99 15.62 19.92
N ALA A 2 0.10 14.66 20.19
CA ALA A 2 0.48 13.25 20.10
C ALA A 2 0.87 12.91 18.64
N VAL A 3 2.03 12.29 18.45
CA VAL A 3 2.53 11.86 17.13
C VAL A 3 1.55 10.86 16.52
N THR A 4 1.16 11.04 15.26
CA THR A 4 0.30 10.12 14.51
C THR A 4 1.15 9.01 13.89
N LYS A 5 0.92 7.76 14.29
CA LYS A 5 1.66 6.61 13.78
C LYS A 5 1.01 6.05 12.53
N ILE A 6 1.74 5.96 11.43
CA ILE A 6 1.26 5.39 10.17
C ILE A 6 2.09 4.17 9.80
N TYR A 7 1.43 3.05 9.52
CA TYR A 7 2.12 1.85 9.04
C TYR A 7 1.94 1.70 7.54
N ILE A 8 3.06 1.60 6.84
CA ILE A 8 3.09 1.28 5.42
C ILE A 8 3.40 -0.20 5.31
N VAL A 9 2.33 -0.99 5.20
CA VAL A 9 2.38 -2.44 5.20
C VAL A 9 2.33 -2.91 3.75
N TYR A 10 3.38 -3.55 3.28
CA TYR A 10 3.47 -3.93 1.88
C TYR A 10 3.98 -5.36 1.65
N TYR A 11 3.61 -5.92 0.51
CA TYR A 11 4.20 -7.11 -0.07
C TYR A 11 4.81 -6.75 -1.43
N SER A 12 6.02 -7.22 -1.70
CA SER A 12 6.71 -7.01 -2.98
C SER A 12 7.44 -8.28 -3.37
N LEU A 13 7.17 -8.81 -4.57
CA LEU A 13 7.86 -9.99 -5.10
C LEU A 13 9.05 -9.62 -5.99
N HIS A 14 8.95 -8.51 -6.72
CA HIS A 14 9.96 -8.07 -7.70
C HIS A 14 10.41 -6.62 -7.44
N GLY A 15 10.34 -6.11 -6.20
CA GLY A 15 10.83 -4.77 -5.85
C GLY A 15 9.92 -3.57 -6.18
N HIS A 16 9.07 -3.64 -7.21
CA HIS A 16 8.28 -2.49 -7.68
C HIS A 16 7.39 -1.86 -6.59
N VAL A 17 6.71 -2.69 -5.77
CA VAL A 17 5.85 -2.20 -4.69
C VAL A 17 6.67 -1.67 -3.53
N GLU A 18 7.87 -2.23 -3.29
CA GLU A 18 8.80 -1.70 -2.29
C GLU A 18 9.26 -0.29 -2.67
N THR A 19 9.65 -0.07 -3.93
CA THR A 19 10.00 1.26 -4.45
C THR A 19 8.87 2.26 -4.19
N MET A 20 7.64 1.89 -4.50
CA MET A 20 6.46 2.72 -4.22
C MET A 20 6.25 2.93 -2.70
N ALA A 21 6.44 1.90 -1.87
CA ALA A 21 6.28 1.97 -0.43
C ALA A 21 7.28 2.94 0.21
N ARG A 22 8.53 2.93 -0.23
CA ARG A 22 9.57 3.87 0.22
C ARG A 22 9.23 5.31 -0.14
N GLU A 23 8.58 5.55 -1.27
CA GLU A 23 8.12 6.88 -1.65
C GLU A 23 6.88 7.33 -0.86
N VAL A 24 5.93 6.42 -0.63
CA VAL A 24 4.81 6.67 0.32
C VAL A 24 5.34 7.01 1.71
N LEU A 25 6.37 6.31 2.20
CA LEU A 25 7.04 6.59 3.48
C LEU A 25 7.61 8.00 3.52
N ARG A 26 8.39 8.38 2.50
CA ARG A 26 8.97 9.71 2.39
C ARG A 26 7.89 10.79 2.39
N GLY A 27 6.81 10.57 1.64
CA GLY A 27 5.66 11.47 1.59
C GLY A 27 4.98 11.65 2.95
N ALA A 28 4.68 10.54 3.62
CA ALA A 28 4.02 10.55 4.93
C ALA A 28 4.87 11.24 6.01
N ASN A 29 6.16 10.94 6.07
CA ASN A 29 7.10 11.54 7.02
C ASN A 29 7.41 13.02 6.75
N ALA A 30 7.02 13.56 5.59
CA ALA A 30 7.08 15.00 5.32
C ALA A 30 5.99 15.81 6.04
N VAL A 31 5.00 15.14 6.67
CA VAL A 31 3.94 15.79 7.44
C VAL A 31 4.36 15.96 8.90
N PRO A 32 4.32 17.18 9.48
CA PRO A 32 4.65 17.39 10.89
C PRO A 32 3.77 16.57 11.84
N ASP A 33 4.34 16.11 12.94
CA ASP A 33 3.68 15.25 13.95
C ASP A 33 3.15 13.91 13.40
N VAL A 34 3.72 13.41 12.31
CA VAL A 34 3.47 12.07 11.76
C VAL A 34 4.77 11.27 11.82
N GLU A 35 4.66 10.02 12.23
CA GLU A 35 5.73 9.03 12.17
C GLU A 35 5.23 7.84 11.38
N ALA A 36 5.76 7.68 10.16
CA ALA A 36 5.47 6.56 9.29
C ALA A 36 6.61 5.55 9.32
N THR A 37 6.25 4.26 9.32
CA THR A 37 7.20 3.12 9.34
C THR A 37 6.84 2.10 8.26
N LEU A 38 7.86 1.43 7.71
CA LEU A 38 7.68 0.37 6.73
C LEU A 38 7.58 -0.99 7.42
N TRP A 39 6.72 -1.84 6.87
CA TRP A 39 6.46 -3.19 7.35
C TRP A 39 6.27 -4.14 6.18
N GLN A 40 6.95 -5.28 6.23
CA GLN A 40 6.78 -6.33 5.21
C GLN A 40 5.70 -7.32 5.64
N VAL A 41 4.82 -7.69 4.71
CA VAL A 41 3.96 -8.86 4.87
C VAL A 41 4.83 -10.12 4.74
N PRO A 42 4.68 -11.12 5.64
CA PRO A 42 5.42 -12.37 5.57
C PRO A 42 5.27 -13.09 4.22
N GLU A 43 6.35 -13.70 3.74
CA GLU A 43 6.30 -14.55 2.54
C GLU A 43 5.60 -15.89 2.84
N THR A 44 4.84 -16.39 1.87
CA THR A 44 4.11 -17.67 1.98
C THR A 44 4.47 -18.66 0.89
N LEU A 45 5.17 -18.22 -0.17
CA LEU A 45 5.65 -19.10 -1.21
C LEU A 45 6.86 -19.91 -0.72
N PRO A 46 6.94 -21.21 -1.07
CA PRO A 46 8.15 -22.00 -0.83
C PRO A 46 9.35 -21.44 -1.59
N GLU A 47 10.56 -21.59 -1.02
CA GLU A 47 11.82 -21.10 -1.61
C GLU A 47 12.00 -21.51 -3.07
N LYS A 48 11.75 -22.79 -3.39
CA LYS A 48 11.82 -23.30 -4.78
C LYS A 48 10.96 -22.52 -5.78
N ILE A 49 9.84 -21.95 -5.32
CA ILE A 49 8.95 -21.15 -6.17
C ILE A 49 9.52 -19.74 -6.31
N LEU A 50 10.06 -19.15 -5.24
CA LEU A 50 10.72 -17.85 -5.26
C LEU A 50 11.91 -17.86 -6.23
N GLU A 51 12.75 -18.88 -6.17
CA GLU A 51 13.85 -19.09 -7.12
C GLU A 51 13.33 -19.19 -8.57
N LYS A 52 12.29 -20.01 -8.79
CA LYS A 52 11.71 -20.22 -10.12
C LYS A 52 11.15 -18.95 -10.73
N VAL A 53 10.48 -18.11 -9.93
CA VAL A 53 9.91 -16.84 -10.40
C VAL A 53 10.93 -15.71 -10.39
N LYS A 54 12.18 -15.96 -9.95
CA LYS A 54 13.23 -14.94 -9.81
C LYS A 54 12.74 -13.79 -8.93
N ALA A 55 12.25 -14.13 -7.74
CA ALA A 55 11.90 -13.14 -6.73
C ALA A 55 13.10 -12.23 -6.44
N ALA A 56 12.84 -10.94 -6.25
CA ALA A 56 13.88 -10.03 -5.77
C ALA A 56 14.23 -10.38 -4.31
N PRO A 57 15.49 -10.18 -3.88
CA PRO A 57 15.85 -10.29 -2.48
C PRO A 57 14.97 -9.39 -1.63
N ARG A 58 14.51 -9.90 -0.48
CA ARG A 58 13.77 -9.08 0.47
C ARG A 58 14.73 -8.14 1.19
N PRO A 59 14.35 -6.88 1.45
CA PRO A 59 15.20 -5.93 2.15
C PRO A 59 15.38 -6.31 3.62
N ASP A 60 16.63 -6.29 4.09
CA ASP A 60 16.98 -6.59 5.49
C ASP A 60 16.68 -5.41 6.45
N ASP A 61 16.47 -4.20 5.92
CA ASP A 61 16.20 -2.98 6.70
C ASP A 61 14.73 -2.83 7.12
N VAL A 62 13.83 -3.70 6.63
CA VAL A 62 12.39 -3.63 6.91
C VAL A 62 11.91 -4.91 7.59
N THR A 63 11.38 -4.79 8.79
CA THR A 63 10.89 -5.94 9.57
C THR A 63 9.54 -6.46 9.06
N GLU A 64 9.30 -7.76 9.21
CA GLU A 64 8.00 -8.36 8.96
C GLU A 64 6.99 -7.98 10.05
N ILE A 65 5.76 -7.65 9.65
CA ILE A 65 4.68 -7.33 10.58
C ILE A 65 3.85 -8.57 10.90
N ARG A 66 3.49 -8.73 12.17
CA ARG A 66 2.45 -9.67 12.61
C ARG A 66 1.08 -8.99 12.65
N PRO A 67 -0.02 -9.67 12.30
CA PRO A 67 -1.34 -9.09 12.20
C PRO A 67 -1.74 -8.21 13.40
N GLU A 68 -1.51 -8.68 14.63
CA GLU A 68 -1.88 -7.99 15.86
C GLU A 68 -1.24 -6.60 16.03
N GLN A 69 -0.07 -6.37 15.41
CA GLN A 69 0.63 -5.09 15.48
C GLN A 69 -0.11 -3.98 14.72
N LEU A 70 -1.06 -4.32 13.83
CA LEU A 70 -1.91 -3.30 13.21
C LEU A 70 -2.69 -2.49 14.26
N ALA A 71 -2.96 -3.04 15.44
CA ALA A 71 -3.62 -2.30 16.51
C ALA A 71 -2.80 -1.09 17.01
N GLU A 72 -1.48 -1.07 16.80
CA GLU A 72 -0.56 -0.04 17.33
C GLU A 72 -0.51 1.24 16.48
N ALA A 73 -0.92 1.18 15.21
CA ALA A 73 -0.91 2.33 14.30
C ALA A 73 -2.22 3.12 14.35
N ASP A 74 -2.16 4.40 14.02
CA ASP A 74 -3.32 5.27 13.86
C ASP A 74 -3.89 5.23 12.44
N GLY A 75 -3.12 4.79 11.43
CA GLY A 75 -3.55 4.64 10.05
C GLY A 75 -2.61 3.79 9.21
N PHE A 76 -3.09 3.38 8.03
CA PHE A 76 -2.38 2.40 7.19
C PHE A 76 -2.29 2.81 5.73
N MET A 77 -1.17 2.48 5.10
CA MET A 77 -1.04 2.43 3.65
C MET A 77 -0.70 0.98 3.26
N PHE A 78 -1.60 0.31 2.55
CA PHE A 78 -1.41 -1.08 2.14
C PHE A 78 -0.91 -1.18 0.69
N GLY A 79 0.23 -1.85 0.51
CA GLY A 79 0.93 -2.00 -0.77
C GLY A 79 1.00 -3.43 -1.27
N PHE A 80 0.58 -3.72 -2.50
CA PHE A 80 0.73 -5.09 -3.04
C PHE A 80 0.69 -5.19 -4.56
N PRO A 81 1.33 -6.21 -5.16
CA PRO A 81 1.18 -6.48 -6.58
C PRO A 81 -0.20 -7.09 -6.85
N SER A 82 -0.78 -6.73 -8.00
CA SER A 82 -1.99 -7.35 -8.53
C SER A 82 -1.73 -8.82 -8.88
N ARG A 83 -2.69 -9.66 -8.52
CA ARG A 83 -2.84 -11.05 -8.97
C ARG A 83 -4.25 -11.22 -9.50
N PHE A 84 -4.39 -11.17 -10.83
CA PHE A 84 -5.68 -11.31 -11.51
C PHE A 84 -6.77 -10.32 -11.02
N GLY A 85 -6.38 -9.08 -10.71
CA GLY A 85 -7.30 -8.04 -10.27
C GLY A 85 -7.65 -8.08 -8.78
N VAL A 86 -6.96 -8.89 -7.99
CA VAL A 86 -7.02 -8.89 -6.52
C VAL A 86 -5.63 -8.77 -5.91
N MET A 87 -5.55 -8.61 -4.59
CA MET A 87 -4.28 -8.61 -3.88
C MET A 87 -3.56 -9.97 -3.95
N ALA A 88 -2.24 -9.97 -3.79
CA ALA A 88 -1.46 -11.20 -3.71
C ALA A 88 -1.89 -12.09 -2.53
N SER A 89 -1.73 -13.41 -2.68
CA SER A 89 -2.16 -14.40 -1.68
C SER A 89 -1.49 -14.22 -0.32
N GLN A 90 -0.28 -13.68 -0.27
CA GLN A 90 0.44 -13.31 0.95
C GLN A 90 -0.34 -12.26 1.75
N VAL A 91 -0.83 -11.22 1.07
CA VAL A 91 -1.61 -10.15 1.69
C VAL A 91 -3.01 -10.64 2.05
N MET A 92 -3.63 -11.49 1.23
CA MET A 92 -4.88 -12.17 1.61
C MET A 92 -4.70 -12.99 2.89
N THR A 93 -3.64 -13.81 2.95
CA THR A 93 -3.34 -14.64 4.13
C THR A 93 -3.10 -13.79 5.36
N PHE A 94 -2.37 -12.67 5.23
CA PHE A 94 -2.17 -11.72 6.30
C PHE A 94 -3.50 -11.15 6.83
N PHE A 95 -4.40 -10.71 5.95
CA PHE A 95 -5.74 -10.25 6.35
C PHE A 95 -6.60 -11.38 6.93
N ASP A 96 -6.51 -12.61 6.43
CA ASP A 96 -7.29 -13.73 6.97
C ASP A 96 -6.86 -14.07 8.42
N ASN A 97 -5.63 -13.74 8.81
CA ASN A 97 -5.13 -13.84 10.19
C ASN A 97 -5.48 -12.63 11.08
N THR A 98 -6.36 -11.73 10.65
CA THR A 98 -6.81 -10.57 11.46
C THR A 98 -8.15 -10.78 12.17
N ASN A 99 -8.62 -12.04 12.30
CA ASN A 99 -9.92 -12.35 12.89
C ASN A 99 -10.13 -11.78 14.30
N ASP A 100 -9.09 -11.81 15.13
CA ASP A 100 -9.19 -11.29 16.51
C ASP A 100 -9.33 -9.76 16.52
N LEU A 101 -8.58 -9.06 15.65
CA LEU A 101 -8.70 -7.62 15.46
C LEU A 101 -10.07 -7.22 14.92
N TRP A 102 -10.62 -8.03 14.01
CA TRP A 102 -11.97 -7.86 13.50
C TRP A 102 -12.99 -8.05 14.61
N THR A 103 -12.89 -9.13 15.39
CA THR A 103 -13.82 -9.45 16.47
C THR A 103 -13.82 -8.35 17.54
N SER A 104 -12.64 -7.82 17.88
CA SER A 104 -12.50 -6.73 18.87
C SER A 104 -12.72 -5.33 18.29
N GLN A 105 -12.96 -5.22 16.98
CA GLN A 105 -13.09 -3.94 16.25
C GLN A 105 -11.87 -3.02 16.42
N ALA A 106 -10.66 -3.57 16.60
CA ALA A 106 -9.45 -2.82 16.92
C ALA A 106 -8.98 -1.89 15.79
N LEU A 107 -9.41 -2.14 14.55
CA LEU A 107 -9.09 -1.33 13.37
C LEU A 107 -10.21 -0.35 13.00
N ALA A 108 -11.36 -0.41 13.67
CA ALA A 108 -12.52 0.40 13.31
C ALA A 108 -12.21 1.91 13.46
N GLY A 109 -12.61 2.68 12.45
CA GLY A 109 -12.40 4.13 12.39
C GLY A 109 -10.98 4.56 12.02
N LYS A 110 -10.01 3.64 11.91
CA LYS A 110 -8.65 3.97 11.45
C LYS A 110 -8.65 4.18 9.93
N PRO A 111 -8.03 5.26 9.42
CA PRO A 111 -7.89 5.48 7.99
C PRO A 111 -6.95 4.46 7.34
N ALA A 112 -7.28 4.08 6.10
CA ALA A 112 -6.47 3.18 5.27
C ALA A 112 -6.46 3.64 3.80
N GLY A 113 -5.27 3.74 3.22
CA GLY A 113 -5.04 3.96 1.79
C GLY A 113 -4.45 2.71 1.12
N ILE A 114 -4.50 2.64 -0.21
CA ILE A 114 -4.04 1.48 -0.99
C ILE A 114 -3.10 1.95 -2.11
N PHE A 115 -2.01 1.23 -2.34
CA PHE A 115 -1.15 1.40 -3.50
C PHE A 115 -0.74 0.03 -4.07
N TRP A 116 -0.42 -0.05 -5.36
CA TRP A 116 -0.20 -1.35 -6.01
C TRP A 116 0.73 -1.30 -7.22
N SER A 117 1.14 -2.47 -7.69
CA SER A 117 1.71 -2.64 -9.03
C SER A 117 0.83 -3.56 -9.87
N THR A 118 0.80 -3.36 -11.19
CA THR A 118 0.20 -4.32 -12.13
C THR A 118 1.15 -4.58 -13.30
N GLY A 119 0.96 -5.67 -14.05
CA GLY A 119 1.78 -5.92 -15.24
C GLY A 119 1.54 -4.88 -16.34
N PHE A 120 0.30 -4.76 -16.81
CA PHE A 120 -0.03 -4.02 -18.03
C PHE A 120 -1.39 -3.32 -17.93
N HIS A 121 -1.66 -2.46 -18.92
CA HIS A 121 -2.96 -1.77 -19.06
C HIS A 121 -4.13 -2.76 -19.00
N GLY A 122 -5.18 -2.41 -18.25
CA GLY A 122 -6.33 -3.29 -18.04
C GLY A 122 -6.08 -4.47 -17.10
N GLY A 123 -4.84 -4.72 -16.66
CA GLY A 123 -4.43 -5.82 -15.77
C GLY A 123 -4.83 -5.65 -14.30
N GLY A 124 -5.98 -5.03 -14.04
CA GLY A 124 -6.49 -4.78 -12.70
C GLY A 124 -6.01 -3.48 -12.05
N GLN A 125 -5.66 -2.45 -12.84
CA GLN A 125 -5.22 -1.14 -12.32
C GLN A 125 -6.26 -0.44 -11.43
N GLU A 126 -7.53 -0.79 -11.55
CA GLU A 126 -8.58 -0.26 -10.66
C GLU A 126 -9.18 -1.38 -9.81
N LEU A 127 -9.41 -2.54 -10.42
CA LEU A 127 -10.06 -3.68 -9.75
C LEU A 127 -9.27 -4.19 -8.54
N THR A 128 -7.93 -4.14 -8.59
CA THR A 128 -7.07 -4.56 -7.47
C THR A 128 -7.30 -3.71 -6.22
N ALA A 129 -7.42 -2.40 -6.39
CA ALA A 129 -7.72 -1.49 -5.29
C ALA A 129 -9.18 -1.65 -4.83
N LEU A 130 -10.12 -1.70 -5.78
CA LEU A 130 -11.55 -1.83 -5.48
C LEU A 130 -11.87 -3.10 -4.68
N THR A 131 -11.29 -4.23 -5.06
CA THR A 131 -11.48 -5.49 -4.34
C THR A 131 -10.85 -5.46 -2.95
N ALA A 132 -9.72 -4.78 -2.77
CA ALA A 132 -9.09 -4.62 -1.46
C ALA A 132 -9.90 -3.71 -0.50
N VAL A 133 -10.64 -2.73 -1.01
CA VAL A 133 -11.55 -1.89 -0.19
C VAL A 133 -12.56 -2.74 0.58
N THR A 134 -12.98 -3.90 0.05
CA THR A 134 -13.89 -4.81 0.76
C THR A 134 -13.32 -5.27 2.10
N LYS A 135 -12.03 -5.59 2.17
CA LYS A 135 -11.36 -5.98 3.43
C LYS A 135 -11.31 -4.81 4.40
N LEU A 136 -11.10 -3.59 3.91
CA LEU A 136 -11.14 -2.38 4.74
C LEU A 136 -12.52 -2.15 5.36
N ALA A 137 -13.56 -2.29 4.54
CA ALA A 137 -14.95 -2.10 4.97
C ALA A 137 -15.36 -3.10 6.06
N HIS A 138 -14.99 -4.38 5.92
CA HIS A 138 -15.29 -5.40 6.92
C HIS A 138 -14.62 -5.16 8.29
N HIS A 139 -13.46 -4.50 8.30
CA HIS A 139 -12.77 -4.07 9.53
C HIS A 139 -13.27 -2.73 10.08
N GLY A 140 -14.22 -2.08 9.41
CA GLY A 140 -14.70 -0.74 9.79
C GLY A 140 -13.66 0.37 9.59
N MET A 141 -12.63 0.14 8.76
CA MET A 141 -11.62 1.15 8.43
C MET A 141 -12.18 2.20 7.48
N ILE A 142 -11.63 3.42 7.55
CA ILE A 142 -12.02 4.52 6.67
C ILE A 142 -11.13 4.49 5.44
N PHE A 143 -11.67 4.12 4.28
CA PHE A 143 -10.92 4.19 3.04
C PHE A 143 -10.63 5.65 2.64
N VAL A 144 -9.36 5.98 2.47
CA VAL A 144 -8.88 7.29 2.02
C VAL A 144 -8.30 7.12 0.62
N PRO A 145 -9.06 7.46 -0.45
CA PRO A 145 -8.56 7.38 -1.81
C PRO A 145 -7.59 8.52 -2.13
N LEU A 146 -6.74 8.34 -3.15
CA LEU A 146 -5.94 9.43 -3.72
C LEU A 146 -6.84 10.48 -4.40
N GLY A 147 -7.88 10.03 -5.10
CA GLY A 147 -8.70 10.89 -5.95
C GLY A 147 -7.88 11.55 -7.06
N TYR A 148 -8.31 12.72 -7.53
CA TYR A 148 -7.56 13.55 -8.48
C TYR A 148 -6.65 14.59 -7.80
N THR A 149 -6.31 14.37 -6.54
CA THR A 149 -5.68 15.40 -5.70
C THR A 149 -4.21 15.67 -6.05
N PHE A 150 -3.55 14.74 -6.75
CA PHE A 150 -2.22 14.93 -7.36
C PHE A 150 -2.25 15.83 -8.64
N GLY A 151 -3.40 16.40 -8.98
CA GLY A 151 -3.52 17.44 -10.02
C GLY A 151 -3.18 16.93 -11.42
N LYS A 152 -2.41 17.73 -12.17
CA LYS A 152 -2.04 17.44 -13.57
C LYS A 152 -1.45 16.06 -13.77
N GLY A 153 -0.71 15.55 -12.79
CA GLY A 153 -0.14 14.21 -12.84
C GLY A 153 -1.16 13.08 -12.89
N MET A 154 -2.44 13.31 -12.53
CA MET A 154 -3.50 12.28 -12.63
C MET A 154 -4.06 12.16 -14.05
N TYR A 155 -4.22 13.28 -14.75
CA TYR A 155 -4.79 13.35 -16.10
C TYR A 155 -3.75 13.64 -17.18
N GLU A 156 -2.47 13.44 -16.87
CA GLU A 156 -1.39 13.33 -17.85
C GLU A 156 -1.59 12.08 -18.72
N MET A 157 -1.44 12.25 -20.03
CA MET A 157 -1.75 11.23 -21.06
C MET A 157 -0.61 11.04 -22.07
N GLY A 158 0.47 11.82 -22.00
CA GLY A 158 1.64 11.70 -22.86
C GLY A 158 2.57 10.54 -22.49
N GLU A 159 2.43 9.97 -21.29
CA GLU A 159 3.19 8.81 -20.84
C GLU A 159 2.31 7.76 -20.16
N VAL A 160 2.74 6.50 -20.25
CA VAL A 160 2.10 5.36 -19.60
C VAL A 160 2.45 5.36 -18.11
N LYS A 161 1.42 5.55 -17.27
CA LYS A 161 1.52 5.56 -15.81
C LYS A 161 0.44 4.70 -15.14
N GLY A 162 0.81 4.03 -14.06
CA GLY A 162 -0.08 3.31 -13.17
C GLY A 162 -0.80 4.23 -12.20
N GLY A 163 -1.64 3.61 -11.37
CA GLY A 163 -2.46 4.33 -10.40
C GLY A 163 -3.79 4.81 -10.99
N SER A 164 -4.66 5.25 -10.10
CA SER A 164 -6.02 5.67 -10.41
C SER A 164 -6.57 6.52 -9.26
N PRO A 165 -7.80 7.03 -9.32
CA PRO A 165 -8.39 7.72 -8.18
C PRO A 165 -8.48 6.85 -6.92
N TYR A 166 -8.40 5.52 -7.03
CA TYR A 166 -8.38 4.63 -5.86
C TYR A 166 -7.05 4.67 -5.09
N GLY A 167 -5.97 5.15 -5.69
CA GLY A 167 -4.64 5.18 -5.08
C GLY A 167 -3.50 5.27 -6.08
N SER A 168 -2.29 5.43 -5.55
CA SER A 168 -1.07 5.46 -6.37
C SER A 168 -0.72 4.06 -6.87
N GLY A 169 -0.15 3.95 -8.07
CA GLY A 169 0.26 2.65 -8.59
C GLY A 169 1.30 2.74 -9.69
N THR A 170 1.84 1.59 -10.05
CA THR A 170 2.90 1.48 -11.08
C THR A 170 2.65 0.31 -12.02
N TYR A 171 3.19 0.36 -13.24
CA TYR A 171 3.27 -0.77 -14.15
C TYR A 171 4.62 -1.46 -14.08
N ALA A 172 4.61 -2.78 -13.94
CA ALA A 172 5.79 -3.65 -13.91
C ALA A 172 6.11 -4.29 -15.28
N ALA A 173 5.21 -4.21 -16.27
CA ALA A 173 5.30 -4.93 -17.54
C ALA A 173 5.52 -6.45 -17.34
N ASP A 174 6.60 -6.99 -17.88
CA ASP A 174 7.09 -8.36 -17.70
C ASP A 174 8.03 -8.51 -16.48
N GLY A 175 8.12 -7.48 -15.65
CA GLY A 175 9.04 -7.35 -14.53
C GLY A 175 10.27 -6.49 -14.83
N SER A 176 10.47 -6.04 -16.08
CA SER A 176 11.61 -5.19 -16.47
C SER A 176 11.36 -3.69 -16.34
N ARG A 177 10.10 -3.27 -16.18
CA ARG A 177 9.74 -1.86 -16.16
C ARG A 177 9.77 -1.32 -14.72
N GLU A 178 10.73 -0.45 -14.44
CA GLU A 178 10.75 0.28 -13.18
C GLU A 178 9.67 1.37 -13.10
N PRO A 179 9.22 1.73 -11.88
CA PRO A 179 8.32 2.85 -11.66
C PRO A 179 8.85 4.15 -12.28
N THR A 180 7.99 4.90 -12.98
CA THR A 180 8.41 6.20 -13.55
C THR A 180 8.54 7.26 -12.49
N GLU A 181 9.23 8.34 -12.85
CA GLU A 181 9.28 9.56 -12.04
C GLU A 181 7.86 10.07 -11.70
N LEU A 182 6.91 10.02 -12.64
CA LEU A 182 5.54 10.44 -12.38
C LEU A 182 4.82 9.54 -11.37
N GLU A 183 5.02 8.22 -11.46
CA GLU A 183 4.46 7.24 -10.51
C GLU A 183 5.10 7.40 -9.12
N ILE A 184 6.41 7.66 -9.06
CA ILE A 184 7.16 7.96 -7.83
C ILE A 184 6.63 9.23 -7.17
N GLN A 185 6.45 10.31 -7.93
CA GLN A 185 5.89 11.57 -7.44
C GLN A 185 4.44 11.38 -6.96
N GLN A 186 3.65 10.58 -7.67
CA GLN A 186 2.29 10.24 -7.27
C GLN A 186 2.28 9.47 -5.94
N ALA A 187 3.16 8.49 -5.75
CA ALA A 187 3.29 7.71 -4.51
C ALA A 187 3.69 8.59 -3.32
N ASN A 188 4.69 9.46 -3.54
CA ASN A 188 5.14 10.42 -2.54
C ASN A 188 4.01 11.38 -2.13
N TYR A 189 3.31 11.96 -3.12
CA TYR A 189 2.15 12.79 -2.87
C TYR A 189 1.06 12.04 -2.09
N HIS A 190 0.77 10.80 -2.48
CA HIS A 190 -0.28 10.00 -1.86
C HIS A 190 0.02 9.74 -0.37
N GLY A 191 1.27 9.40 -0.03
CA GLY A 191 1.71 9.26 1.35
C GLY A 191 1.51 10.54 2.16
N LYS A 192 1.90 11.70 1.61
CA LYS A 192 1.73 13.02 2.25
C LYS A 192 0.25 13.37 2.44
N TYR A 193 -0.56 13.17 1.41
CA TYR A 193 -1.99 13.43 1.42
C TYR A 193 -2.71 12.58 2.46
N PHE A 194 -2.48 11.26 2.44
CA PHE A 194 -3.00 10.31 3.41
C PHE A 194 -2.62 10.69 4.84
N ALA A 195 -1.33 10.98 5.08
CA ALA A 195 -0.84 11.35 6.41
C ALA A 195 -1.51 12.62 6.96
N GLY A 196 -1.75 13.61 6.12
CA GLY A 196 -2.49 14.81 6.49
C GLY A 196 -3.94 14.53 6.91
N ILE A 197 -4.58 13.52 6.32
CA ILE A 197 -5.93 13.07 6.70
C ILE A 197 -5.88 12.25 7.99
N ALA A 198 -4.95 11.30 8.09
CA ALA A 198 -4.80 10.46 9.27
C ALA A 198 -4.56 11.29 10.54
N LYS A 199 -3.71 12.32 10.45
CA LYS A 199 -3.47 13.28 11.54
C LYS A 199 -4.75 13.99 11.99
N LYS A 200 -5.66 14.33 11.07
CA LYS A 200 -6.94 14.98 11.41
C LYS A 200 -7.94 14.03 12.05
N LEU A 201 -7.91 12.76 11.65
CA LEU A 201 -8.80 11.72 12.16
C LEU A 201 -8.34 11.13 13.50
N LYS A 202 -7.06 11.26 13.83
CA LYS A 202 -6.53 10.86 15.14
C LYS A 202 -7.29 11.61 16.23
N LYS A 203 -8.10 10.86 16.98
CA LYS A 203 -8.77 11.38 18.18
C LYS A 203 -7.71 11.81 19.18
N ARG A 204 -7.90 12.98 19.78
CA ARG A 204 -7.06 13.47 20.87
C ARG A 204 -7.09 12.52 22.06
#